data_AF-A0A8I2YG21-F1
#
_entry.id   AF-A0A8I2YG21-F1
#
_cell.length_a   1.000
_cell.length_b   1.000
_cell.length_c   1.000
_cell.angle_alpha   90.00
_cell.angle_beta   90.00
_cell.angle_gamma   90.00
#
_symmetry.space_group_name_H-M   'P 1'
#
loop_
_entity.id
_entity.type
_entity.pdbx_description
1 polymer ?
#
loop_
_entity_poly.entity_id
_entity_poly.type
_entity_poly.pdbx_seq_one_letter_code
_entity_poly.pdbx_strand_id
1 'polypeptide(L)'
;MSGTNLQTLMDACNTPPLPHTQIVVLSNRKAAYGLTTANPPIPTVYLGLPPFLRDNPGVTRDDYDLAVAREVLKVRPDVLVLACWMHIVSEGFLEVMRGVRVISPSSSRSPESKGEDIPVINIHPALPGQFDGANAMERGFEAFQRGEVDRLGVMVHRVIGEVDHGADNRERGRGAQRRGLDEVRPIGDC
;
A
#
# COMPACT_ATOMS: atom_id res chain seq x y z
N MET A 1 -6.37 11.79 8.33
CA MET A 1 -5.08 11.19 8.70
C MET A 1 -4.01 11.90 7.93
N SER A 2 -3.05 12.49 8.64
CA SER A 2 -1.87 13.15 8.09
C SER A 2 -1.00 12.14 7.33
N GLY A 3 -0.26 12.58 6.33
CA GLY A 3 0.62 11.72 5.51
C GLY A 3 1.88 11.24 6.24
N THR A 4 1.77 10.86 7.51
CA THR A 4 2.88 10.39 8.35
C THR A 4 3.59 9.18 7.74
N ASN A 5 2.84 8.22 7.21
CA ASN A 5 3.42 7.06 6.52
C ASN A 5 4.27 7.47 5.30
N LEU A 6 3.79 8.43 4.50
CA LEU A 6 4.57 8.94 3.38
C LEU A 6 5.84 9.63 3.89
N GLN A 7 5.75 10.46 4.93
CA GLN A 7 6.91 11.12 5.53
C GLN A 7 7.94 10.11 6.01
N THR A 8 7.53 9.06 6.71
CA THR A 8 8.44 7.99 7.15
C THR A 8 9.12 7.28 5.97
N LEU A 9 8.38 7.03 4.88
CA LEU A 9 8.97 6.45 3.66
C LEU A 9 9.96 7.40 2.99
N MET A 10 9.65 8.70 2.96
CA MET A 10 10.57 9.74 2.44
C MET A 10 11.86 9.81 3.27
N ASP A 11 11.73 9.83 4.60
CA ASP A 11 12.87 9.91 5.52
C ASP A 11 13.78 8.67 5.41
N ALA A 12 13.21 7.51 5.06
CA ALA A 12 13.96 6.28 4.83
C ALA A 12 14.62 6.22 3.45
N CYS A 13 14.19 7.02 2.47
CA CYS A 13 14.80 7.03 1.15
C CYS A 13 16.25 7.53 1.21
N ASN A 14 17.11 6.94 0.38
CA ASN A 14 18.54 7.29 0.30
C ASN A 14 19.33 7.03 1.60
N THR A 15 18.78 6.19 2.47
CA THR A 15 19.50 5.59 3.61
C THR A 15 20.11 4.24 3.19
N PRO A 16 21.06 3.64 3.96
CA PRO A 16 21.67 2.36 3.59
C PRO A 16 20.67 1.21 3.34
N PRO A 17 19.53 1.10 4.05
CA PRO A 17 18.50 0.11 3.73
C PRO A 17 17.73 0.35 2.41
N LEU A 18 17.61 1.60 1.96
CA LEU A 18 16.86 2.00 0.76
C LEU A 18 17.69 2.98 -0.09
N PRO A 19 18.86 2.54 -0.62
CA PRO A 19 19.72 3.40 -1.40
C PRO A 19 19.06 3.76 -2.74
N HIS A 20 19.29 4.98 -3.23
CA HIS A 20 18.82 5.45 -4.55
C HIS A 20 17.31 5.30 -4.78
N THR A 21 16.51 5.28 -3.72
CA THR A 21 15.06 5.07 -3.81
C THR A 21 14.36 6.35 -4.26
N GLN A 22 13.47 6.21 -5.23
CA GLN A 22 12.61 7.27 -5.72
C GLN A 22 11.15 6.93 -5.38
N ILE A 23 10.42 7.92 -4.88
CA ILE A 23 8.99 7.78 -4.58
C ILE A 23 8.19 8.54 -5.63
N VAL A 24 7.08 7.94 -6.05
CA VAL A 24 5.98 8.59 -6.78
C VAL A 24 4.71 8.32 -6.00
N VAL A 25 3.87 9.34 -5.83
CA VAL A 25 2.64 9.23 -5.03
C VAL A 25 1.41 9.27 -5.93
N LEU A 26 0.58 8.24 -5.85
CA LEU A 26 -0.77 8.25 -6.40
C LEU A 26 -1.78 8.44 -5.26
N SER A 27 -2.61 9.48 -5.35
CA SER A 27 -3.68 9.74 -4.38
C SER A 27 -5.05 9.64 -5.02
N ASN A 28 -6.00 9.00 -4.32
CA ASN A 28 -7.41 9.01 -4.67
C ASN A 28 -8.22 10.11 -3.95
N ARG A 29 -7.56 10.95 -3.14
CA ARG A 29 -8.21 12.04 -2.39
C ARG A 29 -7.51 13.36 -2.68
N LYS A 30 -8.26 14.33 -3.18
CA LYS A 30 -7.76 15.67 -3.53
C LYS A 30 -7.16 16.39 -2.31
N ALA A 31 -7.71 16.18 -1.11
CA ALA A 31 -7.17 16.75 0.13
C ALA A 31 -5.84 16.11 0.58
N ALA A 32 -5.58 14.85 0.20
CA ALA A 32 -4.30 14.19 0.47
C ALA A 32 -3.21 14.59 -0.55
N TYR A 33 -3.59 15.26 -1.64
CA TYR A 33 -2.66 15.90 -2.59
C TYR A 33 -1.85 17.03 -1.93
N GLY A 34 -2.30 17.56 -0.78
CA GLY A 34 -1.58 18.58 0.00
C GLY A 34 -0.24 18.13 0.59
N LEU A 35 0.22 16.90 0.34
CA LEU A 35 1.60 16.45 0.63
C LEU A 35 2.63 16.98 -0.37
N THR A 36 2.26 17.98 -1.19
CA THR A 36 3.14 18.85 -1.98
C THR A 36 4.18 19.65 -1.15
N THR A 37 4.34 19.35 0.13
CA THR A 37 5.35 19.95 1.03
C THR A 37 6.67 19.19 1.05
N ALA A 38 6.79 18.06 0.33
CA ALA A 38 8.08 17.36 0.19
C ALA A 38 9.12 18.25 -0.51
N ASN A 39 10.34 18.29 0.03
CA ASN A 39 11.47 19.00 -0.56
C ASN A 39 12.65 18.04 -0.73
N PRO A 40 13.05 17.70 -1.97
CA PRO A 40 12.49 18.16 -3.24
C PRO A 40 11.06 17.63 -3.49
N PRO A 41 10.28 18.27 -4.38
CA PRO A 41 8.94 17.82 -4.71
C PRO A 41 8.91 16.40 -5.26
N ILE A 42 8.00 15.59 -4.75
CA ILE A 42 7.75 14.22 -5.25
C ILE A 42 6.76 14.29 -6.41
N PRO A 43 7.01 13.56 -7.51
CA PRO A 43 6.00 13.41 -8.56
C PRO A 43 4.71 12.83 -8.00
N THR A 44 3.58 13.49 -8.27
CA THR A 44 2.27 13.09 -7.77
C THR A 44 1.25 12.93 -8.89
N VAL A 45 0.38 11.94 -8.73
CA VAL A 45 -0.76 11.67 -9.60
C VAL A 45 -2.03 11.69 -8.75
N TYR A 46 -3.06 12.38 -9.22
CA TYR A 46 -4.37 12.35 -8.60
C TYR A 46 -5.37 11.63 -9.51
N LEU A 47 -6.00 10.58 -8.98
CA LEU A 47 -7.08 9.86 -9.64
C LEU A 47 -8.09 9.43 -8.59
N GLY A 48 -9.17 10.22 -8.44
CA GLY A 48 -10.23 9.95 -7.47
C GLY A 48 -11.42 9.24 -8.09
N LEU A 49 -12.01 8.27 -7.37
CA LEU A 49 -13.15 7.49 -7.85
C LEU A 49 -14.40 8.34 -8.19
N PRO A 50 -14.90 9.24 -7.32
CA PRO A 50 -16.11 10.01 -7.66
C PRO A 50 -15.95 10.90 -8.90
N PRO A 51 -14.83 11.65 -9.08
CA PRO A 51 -14.55 12.33 -10.33
C PRO A 51 -14.49 11.40 -11.54
N PHE A 52 -13.78 10.27 -11.42
CA PHE A 52 -13.63 9.32 -12.52
C PHE A 52 -14.98 8.78 -13.00
N LEU A 53 -15.85 8.34 -12.08
CA LEU A 53 -17.18 7.83 -12.42
C LEU A 53 -18.09 8.89 -13.05
N ARG A 54 -18.03 10.13 -12.55
CA ARG A 54 -18.80 11.24 -13.13
C ARG A 54 -18.36 11.54 -14.56
N ASP A 55 -17.06 11.51 -14.82
CA ASP A 55 -16.50 11.87 -16.12
C ASP A 55 -16.56 10.70 -17.13
N ASN A 56 -16.88 9.48 -16.68
CA ASN A 56 -16.98 8.26 -17.49
C ASN A 56 -18.31 7.52 -17.20
N PRO A 57 -19.44 7.96 -17.75
CA PRO A 57 -20.74 7.34 -17.48
C PRO A 57 -20.77 5.85 -17.90
N GLY A 58 -21.32 4.99 -17.04
CA GLY A 58 -21.47 3.57 -17.32
C GLY A 58 -20.25 2.70 -17.01
N VAL A 59 -19.12 3.29 -16.60
CA VAL A 59 -17.98 2.52 -16.10
C VAL A 59 -18.19 2.12 -14.64
N THR A 60 -17.52 1.05 -14.23
CA THR A 60 -17.64 0.46 -12.90
C THR A 60 -16.50 0.87 -11.97
N ARG A 61 -16.59 0.46 -10.70
CA ARG A 61 -15.50 0.56 -9.73
C ARG A 61 -14.27 -0.26 -10.16
N ASP A 62 -14.48 -1.41 -10.79
CA ASP A 62 -13.39 -2.26 -11.28
C ASP A 62 -12.69 -1.59 -12.48
N ASP A 63 -13.44 -0.88 -13.33
CA ASP A 63 -12.85 -0.07 -14.41
C ASP A 63 -11.99 1.08 -13.87
N TYR A 64 -12.41 1.69 -12.76
CA TYR A 64 -11.59 2.66 -12.03
C TYR A 64 -10.31 2.04 -11.50
N ASP A 65 -10.37 0.84 -10.93
CA ASP A 65 -9.17 0.15 -10.44
C ASP A 65 -8.21 -0.16 -11.58
N LEU A 66 -8.71 -0.57 -12.74
CA LEU A 66 -7.88 -0.72 -13.94
C LEU A 66 -7.29 0.62 -14.42
N ALA A 67 -8.01 1.73 -14.24
CA ALA A 67 -7.44 3.06 -14.51
C ALA A 67 -6.31 3.42 -13.53
N VAL A 68 -6.46 3.10 -12.24
CA VAL A 68 -5.37 3.23 -11.25
C VAL A 68 -4.18 2.36 -11.64
N ALA A 69 -4.41 1.10 -12.03
CA ALA A 69 -3.35 0.21 -12.50
C ALA A 69 -2.60 0.79 -13.71
N ARG A 70 -3.29 1.42 -14.67
CA ARG A 70 -2.63 2.09 -15.80
C ARG A 70 -1.71 3.23 -15.36
N GLU A 71 -2.10 4.02 -14.37
CA GLU A 71 -1.22 5.08 -13.84
C GLU A 71 0.01 4.48 -13.14
N VAL A 72 -0.15 3.40 -12.38
CA VAL A 72 0.96 2.67 -11.76
C VAL A 72 1.94 2.14 -12.82
N LEU A 73 1.43 1.52 -13.89
CA LEU A 73 2.26 0.97 -14.97
C LEU A 73 3.03 2.02 -15.76
N LYS A 74 2.56 3.28 -15.83
CA LYS A 74 3.34 4.36 -16.45
C LYS A 74 4.62 4.67 -15.68
N VAL A 75 4.60 4.47 -14.36
CA VAL A 75 5.75 4.72 -13.48
C VAL A 75 6.73 3.54 -13.51
N ARG A 76 6.23 2.31 -13.71
CA ARG A 76 7.00 1.05 -13.64
C ARG A 76 7.74 0.89 -12.30
N PRO A 77 7.02 0.86 -11.16
CA PRO A 77 7.67 0.74 -9.86
C PRO A 77 8.16 -0.69 -9.60
N ASP A 78 9.24 -0.83 -8.84
CA ASP A 78 9.69 -2.12 -8.32
C ASP A 78 8.76 -2.68 -7.23
N VAL A 79 8.01 -1.81 -6.55
CA VAL A 79 7.07 -2.14 -5.48
C VAL A 79 5.95 -1.10 -5.40
N LEU A 80 4.72 -1.53 -5.18
CA LEU A 80 3.60 -0.66 -4.87
C LEU A 80 3.26 -0.74 -3.37
N VAL A 81 3.28 0.40 -2.69
CA VAL A 81 2.94 0.49 -1.26
C VAL A 81 1.60 1.20 -1.07
N LEU A 82 0.62 0.48 -0.54
CA LEU A 82 -0.66 1.00 -0.09
C LEU A 82 -0.49 1.62 1.30
N ALA A 83 -0.14 2.90 1.34
CA ALA A 83 0.00 3.66 2.58
C ALA A 83 -1.28 4.46 2.86
N CYS A 84 -2.12 3.96 3.77
CA CYS A 84 -3.43 4.55 4.09
C CYS A 84 -4.41 4.60 2.89
N TRP A 85 -4.31 3.64 1.98
CA TRP A 85 -5.21 3.51 0.84
C TRP A 85 -6.57 2.94 1.28
N MET A 86 -7.52 3.81 1.57
CA MET A 86 -8.86 3.45 2.07
C MET A 86 -9.81 3.01 0.94
N HIS A 87 -9.36 2.09 0.08
CA HIS A 87 -10.14 1.56 -1.04
C HIS A 87 -9.68 0.13 -1.36
N ILE A 88 -10.58 -0.85 -1.26
CA ILE A 88 -10.27 -2.25 -1.57
C ILE A 88 -10.02 -2.39 -3.08
N VAL A 89 -8.83 -2.80 -3.49
CA VAL A 89 -8.53 -3.04 -4.90
C VAL A 89 -9.22 -4.30 -5.41
N SER A 90 -9.71 -4.28 -6.64
CA SER A 90 -10.33 -5.43 -7.31
C SER A 90 -9.31 -6.52 -7.68
N GLU A 91 -9.82 -7.73 -7.92
CA GLU A 91 -8.99 -8.84 -8.42
C GLU A 91 -8.34 -8.48 -9.77
N GLY A 92 -9.06 -7.79 -10.65
CA GLY A 92 -8.52 -7.34 -11.93
C GLY A 92 -7.32 -6.41 -11.81
N PHE A 93 -7.27 -5.57 -10.77
CA PHE A 93 -6.08 -4.77 -10.45
C PHE A 93 -4.90 -5.65 -10.02
N LEU A 94 -5.14 -6.61 -9.13
CA LEU A 94 -4.11 -7.52 -8.64
C LEU A 94 -3.56 -8.41 -9.74
N GLU A 95 -4.41 -8.90 -10.66
CA GLU A 95 -3.99 -9.65 -11.84
C GLU A 95 -3.08 -8.85 -12.76
N VAL A 96 -3.32 -7.55 -12.90
CA VAL A 96 -2.45 -6.65 -13.68
C VAL A 96 -1.10 -6.50 -12.99
N MET A 97 -1.09 -6.28 -11.66
CA MET A 97 0.16 -6.17 -10.90
C MET A 97 0.97 -7.47 -10.91
N ARG A 98 0.32 -8.65 -10.93
CA ARG A 98 0.98 -9.96 -11.08
C ARG A 98 1.41 -10.28 -12.51
N GLY A 99 1.14 -9.40 -13.48
CA GLY A 99 1.44 -9.64 -14.89
C GLY A 99 0.58 -10.72 -15.56
N VAL A 100 -0.50 -11.19 -14.91
CA VAL A 100 -1.43 -12.21 -15.46
C VAL A 100 -2.42 -11.56 -16.43
N ARG A 101 -2.88 -10.35 -16.10
CA ARG A 101 -3.77 -9.57 -16.97
C ARG A 101 -3.01 -8.43 -17.62
N VAL A 102 -2.95 -8.44 -18.95
CA VAL A 102 -2.32 -7.37 -19.72
C VAL A 102 -3.33 -6.27 -20.01
N ILE A 103 -2.98 -5.03 -19.67
CA ILE A 103 -3.71 -3.84 -20.09
C ILE A 103 -2.73 -2.88 -20.77
N SER A 104 -3.13 -2.26 -21.88
CA SER A 104 -2.28 -1.27 -22.54
C SER A 104 -2.18 -0.01 -21.67
N PRO A 105 -0.96 0.54 -21.45
CA PRO A 105 -0.85 1.93 -21.02
C PRO A 105 -1.48 2.80 -22.11
N SER A 106 -2.14 3.89 -21.73
CA SER A 106 -2.94 4.72 -22.65
C SER A 106 -2.15 5.42 -23.77
N SER A 107 -0.84 5.15 -23.92
CA SER A 107 0.02 5.69 -24.96
C SER A 107 0.74 4.57 -25.71
N SER A 108 0.56 4.56 -27.04
CA SER A 108 0.95 3.51 -28.00
C SER A 108 2.46 3.43 -28.29
N ARG A 109 3.33 3.67 -27.30
CA ARG A 109 4.79 3.75 -27.55
C ARG A 109 5.69 3.03 -26.55
N SER A 110 5.12 2.21 -25.68
CA SER A 110 5.94 1.34 -24.83
C SER A 110 5.86 -0.08 -25.36
N PRO A 111 7.00 -0.80 -25.49
CA PRO A 111 6.96 -2.22 -25.83
C PRO A 111 6.11 -2.93 -24.79
N GLU A 112 5.43 -3.98 -25.24
CA GLU A 112 4.62 -4.89 -24.42
C GLU A 112 5.30 -5.10 -23.07
N SER A 113 4.63 -4.67 -21.99
CA SER A 113 5.08 -4.96 -20.64
C SER A 113 5.10 -6.48 -20.50
N LYS A 114 6.30 -7.08 -20.60
CA LYS A 114 6.54 -8.41 -20.05
C LYS A 114 5.99 -8.40 -18.62
N GLY A 115 5.24 -9.44 -18.26
CA GLY A 115 4.57 -9.58 -16.98
C GLY A 115 5.53 -9.53 -15.80
N GLU A 116 5.92 -8.33 -15.40
CA GLU A 116 6.68 -8.06 -14.20
C GLU A 116 5.68 -8.13 -13.04
N ASP A 117 5.92 -9.08 -12.13
CA ASP A 117 5.20 -9.22 -10.87
C ASP A 117 5.59 -8.05 -9.97
N ILE A 118 4.76 -7.00 -9.95
CA ILE A 118 4.91 -5.84 -9.08
C ILE A 118 4.32 -6.19 -7.72
N PRO A 119 5.15 -6.37 -6.67
CA PRO A 119 4.66 -6.64 -5.34
C PRO A 119 3.78 -5.50 -4.83
N VAL A 120 2.56 -5.81 -4.41
CA VAL A 120 1.68 -4.87 -3.71
C VAL A 120 1.78 -5.14 -2.22
N ILE A 121 2.17 -4.13 -1.45
CA ILE A 121 2.36 -4.20 0.00
C ILE A 121 1.42 -3.20 0.67
N ASN A 122 0.79 -3.58 1.77
CA ASN A 122 -0.04 -2.70 2.58
C ASN A 122 0.50 -2.59 4.01
N ILE A 123 0.32 -1.41 4.60
CA ILE A 123 0.58 -1.16 6.02
C ILE A 123 -0.78 -1.06 6.72
N HIS A 124 -1.08 -2.01 7.59
CA HIS A 124 -2.36 -2.11 8.27
C HIS A 124 -2.18 -1.88 9.79
N PRO A 125 -2.93 -0.97 10.42
CA PRO A 125 -2.72 -0.58 11.82
C PRO A 125 -3.41 -1.54 12.80
N ALA A 126 -3.13 -2.83 12.65
CA ALA A 126 -3.44 -3.89 13.60
C ALA A 126 -2.38 -4.99 13.52
N LEU A 127 -2.29 -5.86 14.54
CA LEU A 127 -1.53 -7.10 14.41
C LEU A 127 -2.30 -8.12 13.54
N PRO A 128 -1.60 -9.09 12.92
CA PRO A 128 -2.24 -10.10 12.10
C PRO A 128 -3.39 -10.81 12.83
N GLY A 129 -4.57 -10.85 12.20
CA GLY A 129 -5.76 -11.53 12.72
C GLY A 129 -6.48 -10.84 13.89
N GLN A 130 -6.08 -9.62 14.29
CA GLN A 130 -6.76 -8.90 15.36
C GLN A 130 -7.93 -8.04 14.87
N PHE A 131 -7.70 -7.12 13.93
CA PHE A 131 -8.69 -6.11 13.55
C PHE A 131 -8.61 -5.78 12.05
N ASP A 132 -9.31 -6.52 11.21
CA ASP A 132 -9.23 -6.33 9.74
C ASP A 132 -10.10 -5.16 9.25
N GLY A 133 -9.70 -4.52 8.15
CA GLY A 133 -10.49 -3.50 7.48
C GLY A 133 -10.51 -2.14 8.19
N ALA A 134 -11.50 -1.32 7.84
CA ALA A 134 -11.56 0.07 8.29
C ALA A 134 -11.67 0.21 9.83
N ASN A 135 -11.26 1.38 10.33
CA ASN A 135 -11.33 1.75 11.75
C ASN A 135 -10.62 0.76 12.70
N ALA A 136 -9.62 0.02 12.21
CA ALA A 136 -8.86 -0.95 13.01
C ALA A 136 -8.20 -0.31 14.24
N MET A 137 -7.69 0.92 14.12
CA MET A 137 -7.11 1.66 15.25
C MET A 137 -8.14 1.97 16.35
N GLU A 138 -9.33 2.42 15.98
CA GLU A 138 -10.39 2.76 16.93
C GLU A 138 -10.88 1.49 17.65
N ARG A 139 -11.21 0.45 16.89
CA ARG A 139 -11.61 -0.85 17.44
C ARG A 139 -10.55 -1.45 18.34
N GLY A 140 -9.28 -1.38 17.93
CA GLY A 140 -8.17 -1.85 18.73
C GLY A 140 -8.03 -1.08 20.03
N PHE A 141 -8.07 0.25 19.98
CA PHE A 141 -7.99 1.08 21.18
C PHE A 141 -9.14 0.82 22.15
N GLU A 142 -10.37 0.70 21.66
CA GLU A 142 -11.52 0.34 22.48
C GLU A 142 -11.38 -1.05 23.11
N ALA A 143 -10.94 -2.06 22.34
CA ALA A 143 -10.72 -3.41 22.85
C ALA A 143 -9.63 -3.44 23.93
N PHE A 144 -8.56 -2.66 23.76
CA PHE A 144 -7.51 -2.49 24.76
C PHE A 144 -8.06 -1.84 26.04
N GLN A 145 -8.87 -0.79 25.91
CA GLN A 145 -9.52 -0.15 27.06
C GLN A 145 -10.45 -1.10 27.83
N ARG A 146 -11.09 -2.03 27.12
CA ARG A 146 -11.93 -3.08 27.72
C ARG A 146 -11.12 -4.27 28.27
N GLY A 147 -9.80 -4.32 28.05
CA GLY A 147 -8.94 -5.43 28.45
C GLY A 147 -9.12 -6.70 27.62
N GLU A 148 -9.74 -6.61 26.43
CA GLU A 148 -9.95 -7.73 25.51
C GLU A 148 -8.66 -8.12 24.77
N VAL A 149 -7.76 -7.16 24.62
CA VAL A 149 -6.39 -7.35 24.10
C VAL A 149 -5.41 -6.67 25.03
N ASP A 150 -4.21 -7.24 25.16
CA ASP A 150 -3.13 -6.70 25.99
C ASP A 150 -2.16 -5.81 25.20
N ARG A 151 -2.21 -5.87 23.86
CA ARG A 151 -1.28 -5.18 22.96
C ARG A 151 -1.97 -4.77 21.66
N LEU A 152 -1.52 -3.64 21.12
CA LEU A 152 -1.84 -3.12 19.79
C LEU A 152 -0.58 -3.08 18.94
N GLY A 153 -0.74 -3.00 17.62
CA GLY A 153 0.41 -2.96 16.71
C GLY A 153 0.04 -2.65 15.27
N VAL A 154 1.02 -2.84 14.39
CA VAL A 154 0.93 -2.59 12.95
C VAL A 154 1.55 -3.77 12.22
N MET A 155 0.94 -4.17 11.09
CA MET A 155 1.45 -5.21 10.21
C MET A 155 1.77 -4.64 8.82
N VAL A 156 2.77 -5.25 8.17
CA VAL A 156 3.13 -5.00 6.78
C VAL A 156 3.00 -6.31 6.03
N HIS A 157 2.11 -6.37 5.05
CA HIS A 157 1.78 -7.63 4.37
C HIS A 157 1.65 -7.44 2.86
N ARG A 158 1.79 -8.53 2.10
CA ARG A 158 1.41 -8.54 0.67
C ARG A 158 -0.09 -8.44 0.54
N VAL A 159 -0.56 -7.65 -0.42
CA VAL A 159 -1.99 -7.57 -0.73
C VAL A 159 -2.36 -8.78 -1.57
N ILE A 160 -3.39 -9.49 -1.13
CA ILE A 160 -4.05 -10.60 -1.82
C ILE A 160 -5.54 -10.26 -1.97
N GLY A 161 -6.33 -11.11 -2.64
CA GLY A 161 -7.76 -10.85 -2.83
C GLY A 161 -8.54 -10.74 -1.51
N GLU A 162 -8.05 -11.37 -0.45
CA GLU A 162 -8.57 -11.25 0.92
C GLU A 162 -7.97 -10.02 1.63
N VAL A 163 -8.84 -9.16 2.16
CA VAL A 163 -8.47 -7.91 2.83
C VAL A 163 -7.65 -8.19 4.09
N ASP A 164 -6.47 -7.59 4.21
CA ASP A 164 -5.57 -7.66 5.39
C ASP A 164 -5.08 -9.08 5.81
N HIS A 165 -5.28 -10.10 4.98
CA HIS A 165 -4.90 -11.50 5.26
C HIS A 165 -3.58 -11.97 4.61
N GLY A 166 -2.82 -11.07 4.00
CA GLY A 166 -1.51 -11.43 3.45
C GLY A 166 -0.53 -11.89 4.52
N ALA A 167 0.33 -12.86 4.20
CA ALA A 167 1.41 -13.26 5.10
C ALA A 167 2.33 -12.06 5.43
N ASP A 168 2.80 -11.98 6.67
CA ASP A 168 3.76 -10.95 7.12
C ASP A 168 5.04 -11.03 6.26
N ASN A 169 5.45 -9.88 5.72
CA ASN A 169 6.62 -9.78 4.85
C ASN A 169 7.96 -9.87 5.61
N ARG A 170 7.96 -9.94 6.94
CA ARG A 170 9.19 -10.02 7.76
C ARG A 170 10.03 -11.29 7.56
N GLU A 171 9.52 -12.34 6.91
CA GLU A 171 10.20 -13.65 6.88
C GLU A 171 11.04 -13.97 5.63
N ARG A 172 11.15 -13.11 4.60
CA ARG A 172 11.87 -13.47 3.35
C ARG A 172 13.24 -12.80 3.18
N GLY A 173 14.11 -12.93 4.19
CA GLY A 173 15.51 -12.55 4.10
C GLY A 173 16.44 -13.55 4.78
N ARG A 174 17.06 -14.43 3.98
CA ARG A 174 18.12 -15.41 4.31
C ARG A 174 17.65 -16.63 5.13
N GLY A 175 18.06 -17.81 4.68
CA GLY A 175 17.78 -19.08 5.34
C GLY A 175 18.19 -19.04 6.81
N ALA A 176 17.20 -19.14 7.70
CA ALA A 176 17.42 -19.34 9.12
C ALA A 176 16.28 -20.20 9.66
N GLN A 177 16.70 -21.28 10.28
CA GLN A 177 15.95 -22.34 10.94
C GLN A 177 14.92 -21.78 11.94
N ARG A 178 13.72 -22.40 11.96
CA ARG A 178 12.66 -22.15 12.94
C ARG A 178 13.27 -22.06 14.34
N ARG A 179 13.30 -20.88 14.94
CA ARG A 179 13.45 -20.68 16.39
C ARG A 179 12.27 -19.86 16.88
N GLY A 180 11.77 -20.27 18.05
CA GLY A 180 10.48 -19.92 18.61
C GLY A 180 10.18 -18.43 18.66
N LEU A 181 8.89 -18.17 18.48
CA LEU A 181 8.23 -16.93 18.81
C LEU A 181 8.31 -16.75 20.34
N ASP A 182 9.22 -15.92 20.80
CA ASP A 182 9.19 -15.25 22.11
C ASP A 182 10.33 -14.22 22.11
N GLU A 183 10.02 -12.97 21.73
CA GLU A 183 10.65 -11.73 22.22
C GLU A 183 10.16 -10.52 21.41
N VAL A 184 8.99 -9.98 21.80
CA VAL A 184 8.62 -8.61 21.46
C VAL A 184 9.31 -7.71 22.49
N ARG A 185 10.38 -7.02 22.11
CA ARG A 185 11.00 -6.01 22.98
C ARG A 185 10.08 -4.77 23.07
N PRO A 186 9.72 -4.32 24.28
CA PRO A 186 9.01 -3.06 24.46
C PRO A 186 9.92 -1.88 24.04
N ILE A 187 9.33 -0.89 23.37
CA ILE A 187 9.95 0.43 23.19
C ILE A 187 9.63 1.22 24.47
N GLY A 188 10.62 1.39 25.32
CA GLY A 188 10.54 2.17 26.55
C GLY A 188 11.69 1.84 27.49
N ASP A 189 12.75 2.66 27.42
CA ASP A 189 13.58 3.15 28.54
C ASP A 189 14.94 3.60 28.03
N CYS A 190 15.02 4.90 27.67
CA CYS A 190 16.09 5.89 27.91
C CYS A 190 15.72 7.18 27.19
#